data_AF-A0A969DV23-F1
#
_entry.id   AF-A0A969DV23-F1
#
_cell.length_a   1.000
_cell.length_b   1.000
_cell.length_c   1.000
_cell.angle_alpha   90.00
_cell.angle_beta   90.00
_cell.angle_gamma   90.00
#
_symmetry.space_group_name_H-M   'P 1'
#
loop_
_entity.id
_entity.type
_entity.pdbx_description
1 polymer ?
#
loop_
_entity_poly.entity_id
_entity_poly.type
_entity_poly.pdbx_seq_one_letter_code
_entity_poly.pdbx_strand_id
1 'polypeptide(L)'
;MTLFQGYWLERLDWLEWLETKAEEINDIEMQVEVFYQRCRTLTHFDEKDNYSPCFNFGKKAWKLSQSMDWPVRFDIAILLATLQVRNQKKQLAQHWLKESQALLNGQADSKTYRICEIQLYYMQAEYSWQQEQFEEADAFYQKAWQQAHKIDWLLMQTYITAWRGVLALKQNQLPRAEAFLQDVLPIYTLKGDRRSMAKCQSYLAELEKQRGNLDQARHYAKNSVDIFHSLQMLNEVSNLRNIYLLP
;
A
#
# COMPACT_ATOMS: atom_id res chain seq x y z
N MET A 1 5.79 -3.76 4.59
CA MET A 1 5.95 -2.94 5.83
C MET A 1 6.35 -1.53 5.44
N THR A 2 5.58 -0.50 5.82
CA THR A 2 5.64 0.86 5.24
C THR A 2 6.26 1.91 6.16
N LEU A 3 7.01 1.47 7.17
CA LEU A 3 7.55 2.32 8.25
C LEU A 3 8.79 3.09 7.77
N PHE A 4 8.61 4.01 6.82
CA PHE A 4 9.70 4.87 6.34
C PHE A 4 9.84 6.16 7.16
N GLN A 5 8.96 6.39 8.16
CA GLN A 5 8.96 7.50 9.12
C GLN A 5 9.06 8.92 8.53
N GLY A 6 8.96 9.10 7.20
CA GLY A 6 9.07 10.38 6.53
C GLY A 6 10.40 10.64 5.82
N TYR A 7 11.40 9.77 5.98
CA TYR A 7 12.73 9.91 5.38
C TYR A 7 12.77 9.39 3.93
N TRP A 8 11.82 9.84 3.12
CA TRP A 8 11.65 9.35 1.75
C TRP A 8 12.80 9.81 0.85
N LEU A 9 13.18 11.09 0.94
CA LEU A 9 14.19 11.70 0.09
C LEU A 9 15.59 11.19 0.43
N GLU A 10 15.94 11.17 1.72
CA GLU A 10 17.23 10.69 2.20
C GLU A 10 17.44 9.22 1.84
N ARG A 11 16.37 8.42 1.87
CA ARG A 11 16.40 7.04 1.41
C ARG A 11 16.62 6.96 -0.10
N LEU A 12 16.01 7.83 -0.90
CA LEU A 12 16.21 7.85 -2.35
C LEU A 12 17.64 8.26 -2.71
N ASP A 13 18.21 9.23 -2.02
CA ASP A 13 19.61 9.65 -2.19
C ASP A 13 20.58 8.50 -1.89
N TRP A 14 20.33 7.77 -0.79
CA TRP A 14 21.11 6.59 -0.42
C TRP A 14 21.00 5.47 -1.45
N LEU A 15 19.80 5.22 -1.97
CA LEU A 15 19.56 4.20 -2.99
C LEU A 15 20.20 4.57 -4.33
N GLU A 16 20.26 5.84 -4.68
CA GLU A 16 20.96 6.31 -5.88
C GLU A 16 22.47 6.09 -5.77
N TRP A 17 23.06 6.40 -4.62
CA TRP A 17 24.47 6.08 -4.38
C TRP A 17 24.75 4.57 -4.45
N LEU A 18 23.86 3.75 -3.86
CA LEU A 18 23.97 2.29 -3.93
C LEU A 18 23.85 1.75 -5.36
N GLU A 19 23.01 2.35 -6.21
CA GLU A 19 22.89 1.99 -7.64
C GLU A 19 24.24 2.14 -8.33
N THR A 20 24.88 3.31 -8.20
CA THR A 20 26.19 3.57 -8.81
C THR A 20 27.23 2.55 -8.36
N LYS A 21 27.24 2.19 -7.07
CA LYS A 21 28.15 1.17 -6.55
C LYS A 21 27.87 -0.22 -7.06
N ALA A 22 26.59 -0.62 -7.13
CA ALA A 22 26.20 -1.92 -7.65
C ALA A 22 26.52 -2.07 -9.15
N GLU A 23 26.44 -0.98 -9.91
CA GLU A 23 26.83 -0.93 -11.33
C GLU A 23 28.36 -1.02 -11.50
N GLU A 24 29.14 -0.27 -10.70
CA GLU A 24 30.61 -0.30 -10.73
C GLU A 24 31.18 -1.71 -10.51
N ILE A 25 30.59 -2.49 -9.60
CA ILE A 25 31.05 -3.85 -9.26
C ILE A 25 30.28 -4.95 -10.01
N ASN A 26 29.31 -4.58 -10.86
CA ASN A 26 28.44 -5.48 -11.62
C ASN A 26 27.71 -6.53 -10.75
N ASP A 27 27.25 -6.12 -9.57
CA ASP A 27 26.46 -6.96 -8.66
C ASP A 27 24.98 -6.91 -9.02
N ILE A 28 24.51 -7.96 -9.70
CA ILE A 28 23.12 -8.07 -10.20
C ILE A 28 22.10 -8.19 -9.07
N GLU A 29 22.44 -8.87 -7.97
CA GLU A 29 21.55 -9.03 -6.81
C GLU A 29 21.33 -7.67 -6.14
N MET A 30 22.42 -6.92 -5.93
CA MET A 30 22.33 -5.57 -5.39
C MET A 30 21.56 -4.63 -6.33
N GLN A 31 21.79 -4.70 -7.64
CA GLN A 31 21.05 -3.89 -8.61
C GLN A 31 19.54 -4.15 -8.54
N VAL A 32 19.12 -5.42 -8.47
CA VAL A 32 17.70 -5.78 -8.32
C VAL A 32 17.12 -5.21 -7.04
N GLU A 33 17.82 -5.38 -5.91
CA GLU A 33 17.37 -4.89 -4.61
C GLU A 33 17.25 -3.35 -4.62
N VAL A 34 18.24 -2.63 -5.16
CA VAL A 34 18.19 -1.17 -5.27
C VAL A 34 16.99 -0.73 -6.10
N PHE A 35 16.79 -1.30 -7.30
CA PHE A 35 15.64 -0.95 -8.15
C PHE A 35 14.30 -1.28 -7.48
N TYR A 36 14.19 -2.43 -6.82
CA TYR A 36 13.02 -2.81 -6.05
C TYR A 36 12.72 -1.80 -4.93
N GLN A 37 13.75 -1.43 -4.15
CA GLN A 37 13.59 -0.50 -3.04
C GLN A 37 13.29 0.93 -3.49
N ARG A 38 13.87 1.40 -4.61
CA ARG A 38 13.52 2.71 -5.21
C ARG A 38 12.06 2.73 -5.64
N CYS A 39 11.64 1.72 -6.39
CA CYS A 39 10.25 1.54 -6.80
C CYS A 39 9.33 1.54 -5.58
N ARG A 40 9.62 0.70 -4.58
CA ARG A 40 8.81 0.60 -3.38
C ARG A 40 8.73 1.92 -2.60
N THR A 41 9.84 2.64 -2.45
CA THR A 41 9.87 3.93 -1.75
C THR A 41 8.99 4.96 -2.45
N LEU A 42 9.15 5.10 -3.78
CA LEU A 42 8.34 6.02 -4.59
C LEU A 42 6.85 5.66 -4.56
N THR A 43 6.51 4.37 -4.62
CA THR A 43 5.12 3.88 -4.53
C THR A 43 4.40 4.33 -3.25
N HIS A 44 5.15 4.54 -2.16
CA HIS A 44 4.59 4.96 -0.87
C HIS A 44 4.56 6.48 -0.72
N PHE A 45 5.50 7.17 -1.36
CA PHE A 45 5.62 8.62 -1.35
C PHE A 45 4.66 9.30 -2.34
N ASP A 46 4.60 8.82 -3.58
CA ASP A 46 3.70 9.26 -4.65
C ASP A 46 2.93 8.06 -5.23
N GLU A 47 1.77 7.76 -4.65
CA GLU A 47 1.01 6.53 -4.93
C GLU A 47 0.55 6.36 -6.38
N LYS A 48 0.41 7.47 -7.10
CA LYS A 48 -0.05 7.50 -8.50
C LYS A 48 1.10 7.64 -9.50
N ASP A 49 2.35 7.62 -9.03
CA ASP A 49 3.53 7.77 -9.88
C ASP A 49 3.40 8.95 -10.86
N ASN A 50 2.77 10.05 -10.41
CA ASN A 50 2.36 11.16 -11.28
C ASN A 50 3.59 11.88 -11.86
N TYR A 51 4.72 11.79 -11.16
CA TYR A 51 5.94 12.54 -11.46
C TYR A 51 7.21 11.67 -11.56
N SER A 52 7.12 10.33 -11.49
CA SER A 52 8.30 9.48 -11.23
C SER A 52 8.55 8.33 -12.21
N PRO A 53 9.79 7.83 -12.28
CA PRO A 53 10.16 6.62 -13.03
C PRO A 53 9.89 5.34 -12.21
N CYS A 54 8.96 5.34 -11.25
CA CYS A 54 8.77 4.22 -10.30
C CYS A 54 8.51 2.91 -11.04
N PHE A 55 7.60 2.93 -12.03
CA PHE A 55 7.33 1.75 -12.85
C PHE A 55 8.55 1.26 -13.64
N ASN A 56 9.44 2.17 -14.06
CA ASN A 56 10.65 1.79 -14.79
C ASN A 56 11.66 1.08 -13.90
N PHE A 57 11.83 1.50 -12.65
CA PHE A 57 12.67 0.78 -11.69
C PHE A 57 12.13 -0.63 -11.42
N GLY A 58 10.82 -0.78 -11.19
CA GLY A 58 10.21 -2.10 -11.01
C GLY A 58 10.42 -3.02 -12.23
N LYS A 59 10.29 -2.49 -13.47
CA LYS A 59 10.59 -3.26 -14.69
C LYS A 59 12.07 -3.65 -14.82
N LYS A 60 13.00 -2.76 -14.46
CA LYS A 60 14.44 -3.06 -14.45
C LYS A 60 14.74 -4.19 -13.47
N ALA A 61 14.22 -4.10 -12.24
CA ALA A 61 14.32 -5.14 -11.22
C ALA A 61 13.77 -6.47 -11.75
N TRP A 62 12.56 -6.46 -12.35
CA TRP A 62 11.96 -7.66 -12.92
C TRP A 62 12.87 -8.30 -13.97
N LYS A 63 13.36 -7.51 -14.95
CA LYS A 63 14.22 -8.01 -16.03
C LYS A 63 15.50 -8.67 -15.51
N LEU A 64 16.11 -8.12 -14.47
CA LEU A 64 17.35 -8.64 -13.89
C LEU A 64 17.11 -9.83 -12.95
N SER A 65 15.93 -9.91 -12.32
CA SER A 65 15.58 -10.96 -11.34
C SER A 65 15.26 -12.34 -11.94
N GLN A 66 15.35 -12.55 -13.26
CA GLN A 66 14.83 -13.76 -13.91
C GLN A 66 15.51 -15.06 -13.46
N SER A 67 16.77 -15.00 -13.05
CA SER A 67 17.53 -16.13 -12.50
C SER A 67 17.45 -16.24 -10.97
N MET A 68 16.76 -15.32 -10.29
CA MET A 68 16.64 -15.30 -8.84
C MET A 68 15.50 -16.18 -8.35
N ASP A 69 15.52 -16.45 -7.04
CA ASP A 69 14.48 -17.22 -6.37
C ASP A 69 13.09 -16.58 -6.53
N TRP A 70 12.08 -17.44 -6.53
CA TRP A 70 10.69 -17.02 -6.73
C TRP A 70 10.19 -15.94 -5.76
N PRO A 71 10.60 -15.85 -4.47
CA PRO A 71 10.09 -14.82 -3.57
C PRO A 71 10.52 -13.41 -4.00
N VAL A 72 11.77 -13.24 -4.47
CA VAL A 72 12.28 -11.96 -4.96
C VAL A 72 11.47 -11.52 -6.18
N ARG A 73 11.25 -12.45 -7.11
CA ARG A 73 10.43 -12.22 -8.30
C ARG A 73 8.98 -11.88 -7.90
N PHE A 74 8.42 -12.59 -6.93
CA PHE A 74 7.07 -12.34 -6.42
C PHE A 74 6.94 -10.94 -5.85
N ASP A 75 7.88 -10.51 -5.01
CA ASP A 75 7.88 -9.18 -4.40
C ASP A 75 7.93 -8.07 -5.46
N ILE A 76 8.68 -8.26 -6.54
CA ILE A 76 8.71 -7.31 -7.66
C ILE A 76 7.37 -7.33 -8.42
N ALA A 77 6.84 -8.51 -8.74
CA ALA A 77 5.57 -8.64 -9.47
C ALA A 77 4.38 -8.04 -8.69
N ILE A 78 4.30 -8.27 -7.38
CA ILE A 78 3.22 -7.74 -6.54
C ILE A 78 3.32 -6.21 -6.38
N LEU A 79 4.55 -5.67 -6.34
CA LEU A 79 4.80 -4.23 -6.34
C LEU A 79 4.36 -3.59 -7.66
N LEU A 80 4.70 -4.21 -8.79
CA LEU A 80 4.24 -3.76 -10.10
C LEU A 80 2.71 -3.83 -10.23
N ALA A 81 2.08 -4.89 -9.73
CA ALA A 81 0.61 -4.97 -9.66
C ALA A 81 0.04 -3.81 -8.84
N THR A 82 0.60 -3.53 -7.66
CA THR A 82 0.18 -2.42 -6.79
C THR A 82 0.19 -1.08 -7.51
N LEU A 83 1.27 -0.77 -8.25
CA LEU A 83 1.36 0.46 -9.04
C LEU A 83 0.23 0.54 -10.07
N GLN A 84 0.02 -0.54 -10.82
CA GLN A 84 -0.94 -0.55 -11.92
C GLN A 84 -2.39 -0.49 -11.44
N VAL A 85 -2.69 -1.09 -10.29
CA VAL A 85 -3.99 -0.96 -9.61
C VAL A 85 -4.26 0.51 -9.28
N ARG A 86 -3.31 1.20 -8.63
CA ARG A 86 -3.45 2.60 -8.22
C ARG A 86 -3.52 3.57 -9.40
N ASN A 87 -2.82 3.25 -10.48
CA ASN A 87 -2.85 3.99 -11.74
C ASN A 87 -4.02 3.62 -12.66
N GLN A 88 -4.96 2.79 -12.18
CA GLN A 88 -6.15 2.36 -12.91
C GLN A 88 -5.83 1.70 -14.27
N LYS A 89 -4.63 1.12 -14.41
CA LYS A 89 -4.20 0.38 -15.61
C LYS A 89 -4.64 -1.08 -15.50
N LYS A 90 -5.94 -1.30 -15.65
CA LYS A 90 -6.62 -2.59 -15.40
C LYS A 90 -5.90 -3.80 -16.04
N GLN A 91 -5.58 -3.73 -17.33
CA GLN A 91 -4.95 -4.84 -18.05
C GLN A 91 -3.55 -5.17 -17.52
N LEU A 92 -2.74 -4.15 -17.21
CA LEU A 92 -1.39 -4.35 -16.67
C LEU A 92 -1.45 -4.86 -15.23
N ALA A 93 -2.39 -4.37 -14.42
CA ALA A 93 -2.61 -4.88 -13.07
C ALA A 93 -2.96 -6.38 -13.10
N GLN A 94 -3.89 -6.78 -13.97
CA GLN A 94 -4.25 -8.20 -14.16
C GLN A 94 -3.06 -9.05 -14.61
N HIS A 95 -2.22 -8.53 -15.52
CA HIS A 95 -1.02 -9.24 -15.94
C HIS A 95 -0.09 -9.54 -14.76
N TRP A 96 0.28 -8.53 -13.97
CA TRP A 96 1.19 -8.70 -12.84
C TRP A 96 0.59 -9.55 -11.70
N LEU A 97 -0.73 -9.49 -11.48
CA LEU A 97 -1.40 -10.39 -10.54
C LEU A 97 -1.35 -11.85 -11.00
N LYS A 98 -1.49 -12.11 -12.31
CA LYS A 98 -1.34 -13.45 -12.88
C LYS A 98 0.09 -13.97 -12.75
N GLU A 99 1.09 -13.13 -13.03
CA GLU A 99 2.50 -13.48 -12.81
C GLU A 99 2.78 -13.82 -11.35
N SER A 100 2.28 -13.01 -10.41
CA SER A 100 2.42 -13.24 -8.96
C SER A 100 1.78 -14.56 -8.54
N GLN A 101 0.59 -14.87 -9.05
CA GLN A 101 -0.08 -16.15 -8.80
C GLN A 101 0.70 -17.33 -9.40
N ALA A 102 1.24 -17.18 -10.61
CA ALA A 102 2.01 -18.24 -11.28
C ALA A 102 3.28 -18.59 -10.51
N LEU A 103 3.96 -17.60 -9.90
CA LEU A 103 5.13 -17.81 -9.07
C LEU A 103 4.81 -18.58 -7.78
N LEU A 104 3.60 -18.41 -7.22
CA LEU A 104 3.12 -19.14 -6.05
C LEU A 104 2.65 -20.57 -6.36
N ASN A 105 2.16 -20.81 -7.57
CA ASN A 105 1.59 -22.11 -7.94
C ASN A 105 2.65 -23.23 -7.84
N GLY A 106 2.33 -24.30 -7.11
CA GLY A 106 3.20 -25.46 -6.95
C GLY A 106 4.33 -25.29 -5.93
N GLN A 107 4.41 -24.14 -5.24
CA GLN A 107 5.33 -23.95 -4.13
C GLN A 107 4.86 -24.71 -2.89
N ALA A 108 5.80 -25.18 -2.08
CA ALA A 108 5.50 -25.85 -0.82
C ALA A 108 4.97 -24.85 0.23
N ASP A 109 4.03 -25.30 1.06
CA ASP A 109 3.55 -24.51 2.20
C ASP A 109 4.70 -24.23 3.16
N SER A 110 5.08 -22.97 3.23
CA SER A 110 6.19 -22.44 4.01
C SER A 110 5.81 -21.07 4.55
N LYS A 111 6.58 -20.55 5.52
CA LYS A 111 6.34 -19.20 6.04
C LYS A 111 6.35 -18.15 4.92
N THR A 112 7.30 -18.26 3.99
CA THR A 112 7.42 -17.36 2.82
C THR A 112 6.20 -17.48 1.91
N TYR A 113 5.78 -18.71 1.60
CA TYR A 113 4.56 -18.95 0.82
C TYR A 113 3.34 -18.26 1.44
N ARG A 114 3.11 -18.44 2.75
CA ARG A 114 1.96 -17.83 3.46
C ARG A 114 2.01 -16.31 3.43
N ILE A 115 3.19 -15.71 3.60
CA ILE A 115 3.38 -14.25 3.52
C ILE A 115 2.99 -13.74 2.12
N CYS A 116 3.50 -14.38 1.06
CA CYS A 116 3.22 -14.02 -0.31
C CYS A 116 1.75 -14.27 -0.69
N GLU A 117 1.14 -15.35 -0.21
CA GLU A 117 -0.29 -15.65 -0.41
C GLU A 117 -1.18 -14.55 0.21
N ILE A 118 -0.86 -14.10 1.43
CA ILE A 118 -1.57 -12.99 2.08
C ILE A 118 -1.45 -11.70 1.26
N GLN A 119 -0.25 -11.38 0.77
CA GLN A 119 0.00 -10.21 -0.06
C GLN A 119 -0.78 -10.28 -1.39
N LEU A 120 -0.86 -11.47 -1.99
CA LEU A 120 -1.62 -11.67 -3.22
C LEU A 120 -3.12 -11.45 -3.00
N TYR A 121 -3.70 -12.05 -1.96
CA TYR A 121 -5.11 -11.82 -1.64
C TYR A 121 -5.40 -10.36 -1.32
N TYR A 122 -4.52 -9.70 -0.57
CA TYR A 122 -4.63 -8.28 -0.30
C TYR A 122 -4.65 -7.46 -1.61
N MET A 123 -3.77 -7.77 -2.56
CA MET A 123 -3.74 -7.04 -3.83
C MET A 123 -4.91 -7.38 -4.77
N GLN A 124 -5.41 -8.61 -4.75
CA GLN A 124 -6.64 -8.98 -5.46
C GLN A 124 -7.83 -8.21 -4.88
N ALA A 125 -7.87 -8.02 -3.56
CA ALA A 125 -8.89 -7.21 -2.92
C ALA A 125 -8.81 -5.73 -3.33
N GLU A 126 -7.61 -5.12 -3.31
CA GLU A 126 -7.41 -3.75 -3.82
C GLU A 126 -7.80 -3.62 -5.30
N TYR A 127 -7.49 -4.64 -6.12
CA TYR A 127 -7.85 -4.67 -7.52
C TYR A 127 -9.38 -4.73 -7.73
N SER A 128 -10.09 -5.66 -7.08
CA SER A 128 -11.56 -5.76 -7.15
C SER A 128 -12.24 -4.51 -6.61
N TRP A 129 -11.68 -3.90 -5.56
CA TRP A 129 -12.13 -2.61 -5.03
C TRP A 129 -12.10 -1.51 -6.10
N GLN A 130 -11.00 -1.37 -6.85
CA GLN A 130 -10.89 -0.39 -7.94
C GLN A 130 -11.85 -0.67 -9.11
N GLN A 131 -12.38 -1.88 -9.20
CA GLN A 131 -13.41 -2.26 -10.19
C GLN A 131 -14.84 -2.13 -9.65
N GLU A 132 -15.01 -1.53 -8.47
CA GLU A 132 -16.29 -1.39 -7.76
C GLU A 132 -16.96 -2.74 -7.40
N GLN A 133 -16.17 -3.83 -7.39
CA GLN A 133 -16.61 -5.17 -7.01
C GLN A 133 -16.45 -5.37 -5.50
N PHE A 134 -17.24 -4.65 -4.70
CA PHE A 134 -17.02 -4.53 -3.26
C PHE A 134 -17.20 -5.83 -2.46
N GLU A 135 -18.12 -6.70 -2.87
CA GLU A 135 -18.31 -8.01 -2.23
C GLU A 135 -17.12 -8.93 -2.45
N GLU A 136 -16.60 -8.95 -3.69
CA GLU A 136 -15.40 -9.72 -4.04
C GLU A 136 -14.17 -9.18 -3.29
N ALA A 137 -14.05 -7.85 -3.19
CA ALA A 137 -12.99 -7.21 -2.42
C ALA A 137 -13.03 -7.60 -0.93
N ASP A 138 -14.20 -7.57 -0.27
CA ASP A 138 -14.31 -7.99 1.14
C ASP A 138 -13.98 -9.48 1.31
N ALA A 139 -14.38 -10.34 0.36
CA ALA A 139 -14.06 -11.76 0.38
C ALA A 139 -12.54 -12.01 0.31
N PHE A 140 -11.82 -11.31 -0.57
CA PHE A 140 -10.36 -11.40 -0.63
C PHE A 140 -9.67 -10.82 0.61
N TYR A 141 -10.12 -9.68 1.13
CA TYR A 141 -9.59 -9.15 2.39
C TYR A 141 -9.84 -10.09 3.57
N GLN A 142 -11.01 -10.73 3.64
CA GLN A 142 -11.31 -11.70 4.68
C GLN A 142 -10.37 -12.91 4.62
N LYS A 143 -10.08 -13.43 3.41
CA LYS A 143 -9.08 -14.49 3.21
C LYS A 143 -7.69 -14.05 3.66
N ALA A 144 -7.25 -12.87 3.22
CA ALA A 144 -5.96 -12.30 3.62
C ALA A 144 -5.87 -12.15 5.14
N TRP A 145 -6.93 -11.67 5.79
CA TRP A 145 -6.98 -11.43 7.23
C TRP A 145 -6.88 -12.75 8.00
N GLN A 146 -7.65 -13.76 7.60
CA GLN A 146 -7.61 -15.08 8.24
C GLN A 146 -6.23 -15.72 8.15
N GLN A 147 -5.56 -15.62 7.00
CA GLN A 147 -4.20 -16.13 6.85
C GLN A 147 -3.19 -15.33 7.66
N ALA A 148 -3.30 -13.99 7.68
CA ALA A 148 -2.47 -13.13 8.52
C ALA A 148 -2.66 -13.41 10.02
N HIS A 149 -3.87 -13.78 10.44
CA HIS A 149 -4.18 -14.20 11.81
C HIS A 149 -3.47 -15.50 12.18
N LYS A 150 -3.49 -16.51 11.30
CA LYS A 150 -2.84 -17.81 11.55
C LYS A 150 -1.32 -17.74 11.73
N ILE A 151 -0.68 -16.68 11.24
CA ILE A 151 0.78 -16.47 11.36
C ILE A 151 1.14 -15.29 12.29
N ASP A 152 0.18 -14.81 13.09
CA ASP A 152 0.33 -13.71 14.03
C ASP A 152 0.89 -12.41 13.42
N TRP A 153 0.55 -12.15 12.15
CA TRP A 153 1.01 -10.94 11.45
C TRP A 153 0.11 -9.75 11.76
N LEU A 154 0.21 -9.23 12.99
CA LEU A 154 -0.65 -8.16 13.51
C LEU A 154 -0.71 -6.94 12.57
N LEU A 155 0.43 -6.46 12.08
CA LEU A 155 0.46 -5.26 11.23
C LEU A 155 -0.32 -5.45 9.93
N MET A 156 -0.27 -6.65 9.33
CA MET A 156 -1.03 -6.94 8.12
C MET A 156 -2.53 -7.04 8.42
N GLN A 157 -2.91 -7.64 9.56
CA GLN A 157 -4.29 -7.64 10.03
C GLN A 157 -4.80 -6.20 10.19
N THR A 158 -4.01 -5.29 10.79
CA THR A 158 -4.34 -3.87 10.94
C THR A 158 -4.57 -3.19 9.59
N TYR A 159 -3.68 -3.39 8.61
CA TYR A 159 -3.86 -2.83 7.27
C TYR A 159 -5.12 -3.35 6.59
N ILE A 160 -5.38 -4.65 6.66
CA ILE A 160 -6.56 -5.27 6.07
C ILE A 160 -7.83 -4.74 6.74
N THR A 161 -7.87 -4.66 8.07
CA THR A 161 -9.01 -4.10 8.81
C THR A 161 -9.30 -2.66 8.40
N ALA A 162 -8.27 -1.82 8.24
CA ALA A 162 -8.45 -0.45 7.77
C ALA A 162 -9.13 -0.40 6.39
N TRP A 163 -8.68 -1.22 5.43
CA TRP A 163 -9.29 -1.29 4.11
C TRP A 163 -10.72 -1.82 4.12
N ARG A 164 -11.05 -2.76 5.00
CA ARG A 164 -12.45 -3.19 5.22
C ARG A 164 -13.30 -2.06 5.81
N GLY A 165 -12.72 -1.19 6.63
CA GLY A 165 -13.34 0.08 7.04
C GLY A 165 -13.64 1.00 5.87
N VAL A 166 -12.70 1.15 4.93
CA VAL A 166 -12.89 1.93 3.69
C VAL A 166 -13.99 1.32 2.80
N LEU A 167 -14.03 -0.01 2.66
CA LEU A 167 -15.11 -0.71 1.94
C LEU A 167 -16.48 -0.43 2.57
N ALA A 168 -16.58 -0.57 3.89
CA ALA A 168 -17.81 -0.29 4.62
C ALA A 168 -18.26 1.17 4.43
N LEU A 169 -17.33 2.12 4.49
CA LEU A 169 -17.62 3.55 4.26
C LEU A 169 -18.24 3.76 2.87
N LYS A 170 -17.71 3.10 1.85
CA LYS A 170 -18.14 3.24 0.47
C LYS A 170 -19.46 2.55 0.15
N GLN A 171 -19.81 1.54 0.94
CA GLN A 171 -21.13 0.92 0.96
C GLN A 171 -22.11 1.63 1.90
N ASN A 172 -21.77 2.82 2.40
CA ASN A 172 -22.57 3.61 3.35
C ASN A 172 -22.89 2.88 4.68
N GLN A 173 -22.07 1.91 5.07
CA GLN A 173 -22.16 1.17 6.34
C GLN A 173 -21.38 1.92 7.44
N LEU A 174 -21.79 3.17 7.73
CA LEU A 174 -21.02 4.10 8.57
C LEU A 174 -20.64 3.55 9.96
N PRO A 175 -21.51 2.85 10.71
CA PRO A 175 -21.12 2.29 12.01
C PRO A 175 -20.02 1.22 11.90
N ARG A 176 -20.08 0.39 10.85
CA ARG A 176 -19.07 -0.65 10.62
C ARG A 176 -17.74 -0.05 10.17
N ALA A 177 -17.80 0.99 9.33
CA ALA A 177 -16.62 1.75 8.90
C ALA A 177 -15.91 2.39 10.10
N GLU A 178 -16.67 3.06 10.97
CA GLU A 178 -16.14 3.70 12.18
C GLU A 178 -15.46 2.68 13.10
N ALA A 179 -16.13 1.56 13.39
CA ALA A 179 -15.58 0.52 14.26
C ALA A 179 -14.22 0.01 13.74
N PHE A 180 -14.11 -0.29 12.44
CA PHE A 180 -12.86 -0.75 11.84
C PHE A 180 -11.76 0.32 11.86
N LEU A 181 -12.09 1.58 11.53
CA LEU A 181 -11.10 2.66 11.48
C LEU A 181 -10.63 3.08 12.88
N GLN A 182 -11.51 3.12 13.87
CA GLN A 182 -11.14 3.43 15.25
C GLN A 182 -10.33 2.31 15.91
N ASP A 183 -10.58 1.05 15.57
CA ASP A 183 -9.82 -0.10 16.09
C ASP A 183 -8.34 -0.07 15.67
N VAL A 184 -8.06 0.33 14.42
CA VAL A 184 -6.69 0.30 13.87
C VAL A 184 -5.87 1.55 14.19
N LEU A 185 -6.52 2.70 14.44
CA LEU A 185 -5.83 3.98 14.63
C LEU A 185 -4.85 3.98 15.84
N PRO A 186 -5.19 3.42 17.01
CA PRO A 186 -4.25 3.29 18.13
C PRO A 186 -3.03 2.43 17.78
N ILE A 187 -3.22 1.40 16.94
CA ILE A 187 -2.14 0.51 16.52
C ILE A 187 -1.14 1.26 15.62
N TYR A 188 -1.62 2.04 14.65
CA TYR A 188 -0.75 2.87 13.82
C TYR A 188 0.03 3.89 14.64
N THR A 189 -0.63 4.49 15.64
CA THR A 189 -0.02 5.44 16.57
C THR A 189 1.11 4.75 17.36
N LEU A 190 0.83 3.61 17.97
CA LEU A 190 1.80 2.84 18.76
C LEU A 190 2.99 2.36 17.91
N LYS A 191 2.76 1.99 16.66
CA LYS A 191 3.80 1.53 15.73
C LYS A 191 4.56 2.66 15.03
N GLY A 192 4.16 3.92 15.22
CA GLY A 192 4.74 5.06 14.52
C GLY A 192 4.50 5.04 13.01
N ASP A 193 3.46 4.36 12.52
CA ASP A 193 3.09 4.35 11.10
C ASP A 193 2.31 5.63 10.74
N ARG A 194 3.04 6.74 10.64
CA ARG A 194 2.46 8.08 10.44
C ARG A 194 1.65 8.18 9.15
N ARG A 195 2.08 7.51 8.08
CA ARG A 195 1.37 7.51 6.79
C ARG A 195 0.02 6.80 6.92
N SER A 196 -0.01 5.61 7.52
CA SER A 196 -1.26 4.86 7.71
C SER A 196 -2.19 5.55 8.71
N MET A 197 -1.62 6.20 9.74
CA MET A 197 -2.37 7.06 10.68
C MET A 197 -3.06 8.22 9.95
N ALA A 198 -2.33 8.96 9.10
CA ALA A 198 -2.90 10.06 8.32
C ALA A 198 -4.02 9.60 7.39
N LYS A 199 -3.84 8.46 6.71
CA LYS A 199 -4.89 7.83 5.89
C LYS A 199 -6.12 7.43 6.70
N CYS A 200 -5.92 6.81 7.86
CA CYS A 200 -7.02 6.43 8.73
C CYS A 200 -7.84 7.66 9.17
N GLN A 201 -7.15 8.75 9.53
CA GLN A 201 -7.80 10.01 9.87
C GLN A 201 -8.53 10.64 8.67
N SER A 202 -8.00 10.54 7.45
CA SER A 202 -8.71 11.06 6.26
C SER A 202 -10.01 10.30 5.99
N TYR A 203 -10.02 8.98 6.20
CA TYR A 203 -11.25 8.18 6.08
C TYR A 203 -12.26 8.49 7.19
N LEU A 204 -11.81 8.74 8.42
CA LEU A 204 -12.68 9.20 9.50
C LEU A 204 -13.26 10.60 9.21
N ALA A 205 -12.48 11.49 8.58
CA ALA A 205 -12.97 12.79 8.15
C ALA A 205 -14.09 12.68 7.11
N GLU A 206 -13.93 11.81 6.11
CA GLU A 206 -14.96 11.54 5.11
C GLU A 206 -16.20 10.88 5.72
N LEU A 207 -16.02 9.97 6.67
CA LEU A 207 -17.12 9.35 7.41
C LEU A 207 -17.97 10.39 8.15
N GLU A 208 -17.33 11.29 8.91
CA GLU A 208 -18.04 12.34 9.65
C GLU A 208 -18.70 13.37 8.73
N LYS A 209 -18.08 13.65 7.58
CA LYS A 209 -18.68 14.47 6.54
C LYS A 209 -19.96 13.83 5.99
N GLN A 210 -19.98 12.52 5.75
CA GLN A 210 -21.18 11.80 5.30
C GLN A 210 -22.29 11.78 6.35
N ARG A 211 -21.93 11.83 7.65
CA ARG A 211 -22.88 12.00 8.76
C ARG A 211 -23.42 13.42 8.91
N GLY A 212 -22.81 14.41 8.22
CA GLY A 212 -23.12 15.83 8.40
C GLY A 212 -22.41 16.47 9.60
N ASN A 213 -21.50 15.76 10.27
CA ASN A 213 -20.74 16.24 11.42
C ASN A 213 -19.51 17.04 10.96
N LEU A 214 -19.73 18.23 10.39
CA LEU A 214 -18.69 19.00 9.70
C LEU A 214 -17.54 19.42 10.62
N ASP A 215 -17.80 19.74 11.89
CA ASP A 215 -16.74 20.07 12.86
C ASP A 215 -15.78 18.90 13.11
N GLN A 216 -16.33 17.70 13.30
CA GLN A 216 -15.54 16.50 13.53
C GLN A 216 -14.79 16.09 12.25
N ALA A 217 -15.44 16.23 11.09
CA ALA A 217 -14.81 16.02 9.79
C ALA A 217 -13.59 16.92 9.59
N ARG A 218 -13.72 18.22 9.91
CA ARG A 218 -12.60 19.18 9.87
C ARG A 218 -11.49 18.81 10.83
N HIS A 219 -11.81 18.40 12.06
CA HIS A 219 -10.82 17.99 13.04
C HIS A 219 -9.96 16.83 12.52
N TYR A 220 -10.59 15.76 12.02
CA TYR A 220 -9.87 14.63 11.46
C TYR A 220 -9.09 15.00 10.19
N ALA A 221 -9.66 15.81 9.30
CA ALA A 221 -9.00 16.28 8.08
C ALA A 221 -7.74 17.10 8.41
N LYS A 222 -7.81 17.99 9.41
CA LYS A 222 -6.67 18.78 9.86
C LYS A 222 -5.53 17.91 10.37
N ASN A 223 -5.81 16.97 11.28
CA ASN A 223 -4.79 16.07 11.80
C ASN A 223 -4.12 15.26 10.68
N SER A 224 -4.91 14.78 9.71
CA SER A 224 -4.41 14.06 8.55
C SER A 224 -3.50 14.93 7.67
N VAL A 225 -3.93 16.16 7.36
CA VAL A 225 -3.18 17.14 6.56
C VAL A 225 -1.85 17.50 7.23
N ASP A 226 -1.84 17.76 8.54
CA ASP A 226 -0.62 18.10 9.29
C ASP A 226 0.42 16.97 9.19
N ILE A 227 -0.03 15.72 9.30
CA ILE A 227 0.86 14.56 9.13
C ILE A 227 1.34 14.44 7.69
N PHE A 228 0.47 14.51 6.69
CA PHE A 228 0.87 14.40 5.28
C PHE A 228 1.84 15.52 4.87
N HIS A 229 1.64 16.75 5.36
CA HIS A 229 2.60 17.84 5.17
C HIS A 229 3.97 17.50 5.73
N SER A 230 4.03 16.97 6.96
CA SER A 230 5.31 16.57 7.57
C SER A 230 6.00 15.40 6.86
N LEU A 231 5.25 14.62 6.07
CA LEU A 231 5.76 13.53 5.24
C LEU A 231 6.01 13.97 3.77
N GLN A 232 5.83 15.26 3.46
CA GLN A 232 5.91 15.84 2.11
C GLN A 232 4.95 15.21 1.07
N MET A 233 3.85 14.60 1.52
CA MET A 233 2.85 13.96 0.65
C MET A 233 1.78 14.98 0.18
N LEU A 234 2.19 15.95 -0.64
CA LEU A 234 1.36 17.11 -1.00
C LEU A 234 0.12 16.76 -1.86
N ASN A 235 0.16 15.65 -2.59
CA ASN A 235 -1.01 15.12 -3.32
C ASN A 235 -2.14 14.77 -2.35
N GLU A 236 -1.82 14.13 -1.21
CA GLU A 236 -2.82 13.76 -0.21
C GLU A 236 -3.39 14.96 0.53
N VAL A 237 -2.55 15.97 0.80
CA VAL A 237 -3.02 17.27 1.32
C VAL A 237 -4.04 17.89 0.38
N SER A 238 -3.75 17.90 -0.92
CA SER A 238 -4.64 18.47 -1.94
C SER A 238 -5.98 17.74 -2.01
N ASN A 239 -5.97 16.41 -1.87
CA ASN A 239 -7.18 15.57 -1.86
C ASN A 239 -8.13 15.90 -0.70
N LEU A 240 -7.60 16.36 0.44
CA LEU A 240 -8.40 16.67 1.64
C LEU A 240 -8.88 18.12 1.71
N ARG A 241 -8.47 18.97 0.76
CA ARG A 241 -8.77 20.40 0.76
C ARG A 241 -10.27 20.70 0.82
N ASN A 242 -11.10 19.86 0.21
CA ASN A 242 -12.56 19.99 0.19
C ASN A 242 -13.25 19.66 1.53
N ILE A 243 -12.62 18.87 2.40
CA ILE A 243 -13.12 18.58 3.76
C ILE A 243 -12.53 19.58 4.74
N TYR A 244 -11.23 19.88 4.59
CA TYR A 244 -10.51 20.81 5.44
C TYR A 244 -11.07 22.24 5.38
N LEU A 245 -11.53 22.69 4.21
CA LEU A 245 -12.07 24.04 3.98
C LEU A 245 -13.61 24.14 4.09
N LEU A 246 -14.29 23.14 4.67
CA LEU A 246 -15.74 23.23 4.88
C LEU A 246 -16.09 24.45 5.76
N PRO A 247 -17.13 25.24 5.42
CA PRO A 247 -17.55 26.43 6.17
C PRO A 247 -18.14 26.10 7.54
#